data_AF-I2GZP3-F1
#
_entry.id   AF-I2GZP3-F1
#
_cell.length_a   1.000
_cell.length_b   1.000
_cell.length_c   1.000
_cell.angle_alpha   90.00
_cell.angle_beta   90.00
_cell.angle_gamma   90.00
#
_symmetry.space_group_name_H-M   'P 1'
#
loop_
_entity.id
_entity.type
_entity.pdbx_description
1 polymer ?
#
loop_
_entity_poly.entity_id
_entity_poly.type
_entity_poly.pdbx_seq_one_letter_code
_entity_poly.pdbx_strand_id
1 'polypeptide(L)'
;MFRTLQQQPRVITLFGCQKILELPKINKLNDLLLKNSLEKKIDFSYSNKFPTLDQLNYMESIDSKTLKHCIPKKDELLSKEVFNPIFSLSIRECEINKNWVKDSIVWVDWEKKLMGNNLKKLISLLEQEK
;
A
#
# COMPACT_ATOMS: atom_id res chain seq x y z
N MET A 1 -0.11 -23.30 27.81
CA MET A 1 0.85 -23.22 26.67
C MET A 1 0.16 -22.54 25.51
N PHE A 2 0.44 -21.25 25.26
CA PHE A 2 -0.07 -20.49 24.10
C PHE A 2 1.15 -19.90 23.36
N ARG A 3 1.82 -20.71 22.54
CA ARG A 3 3.02 -20.32 21.77
C ARG A 3 2.77 -20.20 20.26
N THR A 4 1.51 -20.05 19.85
CA THR A 4 1.11 -20.07 18.42
C THR A 4 0.55 -18.74 17.89
N LEU A 5 0.61 -17.65 18.66
CA LEU A 5 0.26 -16.29 18.20
C LEU A 5 1.47 -15.44 17.81
N GLN A 6 2.70 -15.93 18.02
CA GLN A 6 3.89 -15.08 18.08
C GLN A 6 4.58 -14.76 16.74
N GLN A 7 4.07 -15.19 15.60
CA GLN A 7 4.67 -14.84 14.30
C GLN A 7 3.60 -14.67 13.23
N GLN A 8 2.76 -13.64 13.36
CA GLN A 8 1.97 -13.19 12.23
C GLN A 8 2.93 -12.51 11.23
N PRO A 9 2.84 -12.83 9.92
CA PRO A 9 3.65 -12.15 8.93
C PRO A 9 3.19 -10.69 8.81
N ARG A 10 4.17 -9.80 8.76
CA ARG A 10 3.98 -8.37 8.60
C ARG A 10 3.33 -8.05 7.27
N VAL A 11 2.14 -7.47 7.30
CA VAL A 11 1.41 -7.15 6.08
C VAL A 11 1.90 -5.82 5.51
N ILE A 12 2.44 -5.87 4.30
CA ILE A 12 2.76 -4.69 3.49
C ILE A 12 1.83 -4.70 2.29
N THR A 13 0.94 -3.70 2.21
CA THR A 13 0.01 -3.58 1.08
C THR A 13 0.49 -2.54 0.09
N LEU A 14 0.58 -2.95 -1.18
CA LEU A 14 0.87 -2.09 -2.32
C LEU A 14 -0.42 -1.74 -3.05
N PHE A 15 -0.78 -0.47 -3.04
CA PHE A 15 -1.86 0.09 -3.84
C PHE A 15 -1.30 0.69 -5.13
N GLY A 16 -1.92 0.32 -6.25
CA GLY A 16 -1.74 1.04 -7.49
C GLY A 16 -2.34 0.30 -8.69
N CYS A 17 -2.21 0.87 -9.89
CA CYS A 17 -2.68 0.25 -11.12
C CYS A 17 -1.95 -1.06 -11.47
N GLN A 18 -2.64 -2.00 -12.13
CA GLN A 18 -2.09 -3.34 -12.45
C GLN A 18 -0.82 -3.30 -13.31
N LYS A 19 -0.63 -2.24 -14.10
CA LYS A 19 0.59 -2.01 -14.90
C LYS A 19 1.85 -1.90 -14.04
N ILE A 20 1.72 -1.57 -12.76
CA ILE A 20 2.85 -1.42 -11.84
C ILE A 20 3.47 -2.79 -11.51
N LEU A 21 2.68 -3.87 -11.52
CA LEU A 21 3.18 -5.23 -11.29
C LEU A 21 4.19 -5.67 -12.36
N GLU A 22 4.08 -5.13 -13.57
CA GLU A 22 5.01 -5.41 -14.67
C GLU A 22 6.32 -4.62 -14.54
N LEU A 23 6.42 -3.69 -13.57
CA LEU A 23 7.65 -2.93 -13.38
C LEU A 23 8.77 -3.83 -12.85
N PRO A 24 9.99 -3.73 -13.41
CA PRO A 24 11.14 -4.50 -12.94
C PRO A 24 11.49 -4.25 -11.47
N LYS A 25 11.01 -3.13 -10.89
CA LYS A 25 11.16 -2.80 -9.46
C LYS A 25 10.36 -3.74 -8.55
N ILE A 26 9.19 -4.22 -8.99
CA ILE A 26 8.37 -5.19 -8.23
C ILE A 26 9.04 -6.56 -8.26
N ASN A 27 9.59 -6.96 -9.42
CA ASN A 27 10.37 -8.19 -9.51
C ASN A 27 11.60 -8.17 -8.59
N LYS A 28 12.31 -7.03 -8.51
CA LYS A 28 13.40 -6.86 -7.53
C LYS A 28 12.92 -6.95 -6.09
N LEU A 29 11.74 -6.44 -5.77
CA LEU A 29 11.18 -6.52 -4.43
C LEU A 29 10.81 -7.97 -4.07
N ASN A 30 10.18 -8.71 -4.99
CA ASN A 30 9.90 -10.14 -4.81
C ASN A 30 11.21 -10.94 -4.65
N ASP A 31 12.21 -10.67 -5.47
CA ASP A 31 13.53 -11.30 -5.37
C ASP A 31 14.21 -11.01 -4.02
N LEU A 32 14.08 -9.80 -3.48
CA LEU A 32 14.59 -9.45 -2.15
C LEU A 32 13.83 -10.15 -1.02
N LEU A 33 12.50 -10.24 -1.11
CA LEU A 33 11.68 -10.96 -0.14
C LEU A 33 12.07 -12.45 -0.08
N LEU A 34 12.29 -13.05 -1.24
CA LEU A 34 12.77 -14.43 -1.38
C LEU A 34 14.21 -14.59 -0.84
N LYS A 35 15.14 -13.74 -1.29
CA LYS A 35 16.56 -13.81 -0.90
C LYS A 35 16.79 -13.67 0.59
N ASN A 36 16.04 -12.79 1.26
CA ASN A 36 16.20 -12.56 2.69
C ASN A 36 15.33 -13.52 3.54
N SER A 37 14.67 -14.53 2.94
CA SER A 37 13.70 -15.40 3.62
C SER A 37 12.61 -14.62 4.39
N LEU A 38 12.37 -13.37 3.96
CA LEU A 38 11.38 -12.48 4.53
C LEU A 38 9.97 -12.87 4.10
N GLU A 39 9.83 -13.73 3.10
CA GLU A 39 8.56 -14.37 2.69
C GLU A 39 7.78 -15.02 3.83
N LYS A 40 8.45 -15.50 4.90
CA LYS A 40 7.80 -16.06 6.09
C LYS A 40 7.44 -15.00 7.14
N LYS A 41 8.04 -13.82 7.05
CA LYS A 41 7.92 -12.71 8.02
C LYS A 41 7.13 -11.54 7.48
N ILE A 42 6.96 -11.42 6.17
CA ILE A 42 6.35 -10.29 5.48
C ILE A 42 5.38 -10.84 4.45
N ASP A 43 4.09 -10.54 4.63
CA ASP A 43 3.04 -10.79 3.67
C ASP A 43 2.92 -9.56 2.75
N PHE A 44 3.44 -9.68 1.52
CA PHE A 44 3.34 -8.60 0.54
C PHE A 44 2.08 -8.77 -0.29
N SER A 45 1.10 -7.91 -0.02
CA SER A 45 -0.20 -7.93 -0.70
C SER A 45 -0.29 -6.81 -1.71
N TYR A 46 -0.76 -7.10 -2.92
CA TYR A 46 -1.04 -6.09 -3.93
C TYR A 46 -2.55 -5.90 -4.08
N SER A 47 -2.99 -4.64 -4.01
CA SER A 47 -4.38 -4.25 -4.22
C SER A 47 -4.51 -3.36 -5.45
N ASN A 48 -5.36 -3.80 -6.38
CA ASN A 48 -5.81 -3.02 -7.54
C ASN A 48 -7.10 -2.23 -7.25
N LYS A 49 -7.65 -2.36 -6.03
CA LYS A 49 -8.85 -1.66 -5.57
C LYS A 49 -8.47 -0.41 -4.79
N PHE A 50 -9.35 0.58 -4.82
CA PHE A 50 -9.20 1.76 -4.01
C PHE A 50 -9.21 1.39 -2.51
N PRO A 51 -8.36 2.02 -1.66
CA PRO A 51 -8.38 1.76 -0.22
C PRO A 51 -9.74 2.10 0.39
N THR A 52 -10.20 1.32 1.36
CA THR A 52 -11.45 1.61 2.09
C THR A 52 -11.30 2.86 2.96
N LEU A 53 -12.42 3.41 3.46
CA LEU A 53 -12.39 4.59 4.35
C LEU A 53 -11.52 4.35 5.59
N ASP A 54 -11.63 3.19 6.24
CA ASP A 54 -10.77 2.82 7.38
C ASP A 54 -9.29 2.79 7.01
N GLN A 55 -8.96 2.20 5.86
CA GLN A 55 -7.59 2.18 5.34
C GLN A 55 -7.08 3.59 5.05
N LEU A 56 -7.92 4.46 4.47
CA LEU A 56 -7.62 5.86 4.22
C LEU A 56 -7.38 6.66 5.51
N ASN A 57 -8.26 6.52 6.51
CA ASN A 57 -8.10 7.15 7.82
C ASN A 57 -6.79 6.71 8.48
N TYR A 58 -6.47 5.43 8.39
CA TYR A 58 -5.22 4.90 8.92
C TYR A 58 -4.00 5.46 8.17
N MET A 59 -4.03 5.48 6.83
CA MET A 59 -2.98 6.08 6.01
C MET A 59 -2.82 7.58 6.27
N GLU A 60 -3.92 8.29 6.51
CA GLU A 60 -3.89 9.71 6.86
C GLU A 60 -3.16 9.94 8.19
N SER A 61 -3.42 9.09 9.17
CA SER A 61 -2.78 9.15 10.48
C SER A 61 -1.26 8.90 10.43
N ILE A 62 -0.79 8.21 9.40
CA ILE A 62 0.64 7.94 9.18
C ILE A 62 1.31 9.11 8.48
N ASP A 63 0.91 9.41 7.23
CA ASP A 63 1.54 10.46 6.42
C ASP A 63 0.55 11.08 5.43
N SER A 64 -0.33 11.94 5.95
CA SER A 64 -1.32 12.70 5.17
C SER A 64 -0.74 13.43 3.94
N LYS A 65 0.55 13.81 3.95
CA LYS A 65 1.23 14.51 2.84
C LYS A 65 1.46 13.59 1.63
N THR A 66 2.02 12.40 1.86
CA THR A 66 2.25 11.40 0.80
C THR A 66 0.91 10.88 0.29
N LEU A 67 -0.09 10.72 1.16
CA LEU A 67 -1.45 10.36 0.75
C LEU A 67 -2.05 11.41 -0.18
N LYS A 68 -1.96 12.71 0.17
CA LYS A 68 -2.47 13.82 -0.66
C LYS A 68 -1.81 13.87 -2.03
N HIS A 69 -0.54 13.47 -2.13
CA HIS A 69 0.17 13.42 -3.40
C HIS A 69 -0.39 12.34 -4.33
N CYS A 70 -0.87 11.22 -3.79
CA CYS A 70 -1.44 10.13 -4.58
C CYS A 70 -2.96 10.25 -4.75
N ILE A 71 -3.63 10.88 -3.79
CA ILE A 71 -5.08 11.08 -3.72
C ILE A 71 -5.34 12.58 -3.55
N PRO A 72 -5.43 13.35 -4.66
CA PRO A 72 -5.53 14.81 -4.61
C PRO A 72 -6.82 15.27 -3.93
N LYS A 73 -7.87 14.45 -4.00
CA LYS A 73 -9.19 14.68 -3.40
C LYS A 73 -9.37 13.96 -2.04
N LYS A 74 -8.29 13.73 -1.29
CA LYS A 74 -8.38 12.97 -0.03
C LYS A 74 -9.42 13.54 0.94
N ASP A 75 -9.48 14.87 1.09
CA ASP A 75 -10.34 15.53 2.09
C ASP A 75 -11.83 15.38 1.71
N GLU A 76 -12.16 15.40 0.41
CA GLU A 76 -13.51 15.10 -0.08
C GLU A 76 -13.90 13.62 0.09
N LEU A 77 -12.91 12.71 0.10
CA LEU A 77 -13.14 11.28 0.24
C LEU A 77 -13.25 10.84 1.71
N LEU A 78 -12.50 11.49 2.60
CA LEU A 78 -12.56 11.27 4.05
C LEU A 78 -13.88 11.78 4.64
N SER A 79 -14.46 12.82 4.04
CA SER A 79 -15.76 13.36 4.45
C SER A 79 -16.96 12.58 3.88
N LYS A 80 -16.74 11.54 3.06
CA LYS A 80 -17.81 10.73 2.46
C LYS A 80 -18.17 9.53 3.33
N GLU A 81 -19.41 9.07 3.17
CA GLU A 81 -19.91 7.88 3.88
C GLU A 81 -19.13 6.61 3.48
N VAL A 82 -18.96 5.70 4.44
CA VAL A 82 -18.19 4.44 4.30
C VAL A 82 -18.67 3.58 3.12
N PHE A 83 -19.96 3.66 2.78
CA PHE A 83 -20.60 2.87 1.71
C PHE A 83 -20.52 3.52 0.33
N ASN A 84 -19.72 4.59 0.16
CA ASN A 84 -19.62 5.23 -1.14
C ASN A 84 -19.07 4.24 -2.18
N PRO A 85 -19.69 4.09 -3.36
CA PRO A 85 -19.24 3.16 -4.39
C PRO A 85 -17.80 3.37 -4.82
N ILE A 86 -17.24 4.58 -4.62
CA ILE A 86 -15.85 4.94 -4.89
C ILE A 86 -14.85 4.00 -4.21
N PHE A 87 -15.15 3.53 -2.99
CA PHE A 87 -14.25 2.63 -2.25
C PHE A 87 -14.23 1.20 -2.82
N SER A 88 -15.25 0.83 -3.60
CA SER A 88 -15.31 -0.46 -4.30
C SER A 88 -14.77 -0.38 -5.73
N LEU A 89 -14.44 0.82 -6.22
CA LEU A 89 -13.94 1.02 -7.58
C LEU A 89 -12.50 0.51 -7.73
N SER A 90 -12.17 0.15 -8.96
CA SER A 90 -10.80 -0.17 -9.33
C SER A 90 -9.97 1.11 -9.38
N ILE A 91 -8.67 1.02 -9.08
CA ILE A 91 -7.77 2.18 -9.14
C ILE A 91 -7.79 2.83 -10.53
N ARG A 92 -7.97 2.05 -11.61
CA ARG A 92 -8.15 2.56 -12.99
C ARG A 92 -9.34 3.51 -13.12
N GLU A 93 -10.47 3.18 -12.49
CA GLU A 93 -11.66 4.03 -12.53
C GLU A 93 -11.44 5.28 -11.66
N CYS A 94 -10.71 5.16 -10.55
CA CYS A 94 -10.31 6.30 -9.74
C CYS A 94 -9.32 7.22 -10.47
N GLU A 95 -8.44 6.70 -11.33
CA GLU A 95 -7.57 7.48 -12.22
C GLU A 95 -8.40 8.28 -13.25
N ILE A 96 -9.43 7.66 -13.84
CA ILE A 96 -10.35 8.33 -14.79
C ILE A 96 -11.13 9.45 -14.08
N ASN A 97 -11.62 9.19 -12.87
CA ASN A 97 -12.36 10.15 -12.06
C ASN A 97 -11.48 11.24 -11.40
N LYS A 98 -10.16 11.24 -11.66
CA LYS A 98 -9.17 12.15 -11.05
C LYS A 98 -9.12 12.06 -9.51
N ASN A 99 -9.60 10.95 -8.94
CA ASN A 99 -9.51 10.65 -7.51
C ASN A 99 -8.14 10.06 -7.14
N TRP A 100 -7.44 9.47 -8.11
CA TRP A 100 -6.09 8.93 -7.97
C TRP A 100 -5.16 9.55 -9.03
N VAL A 101 -3.91 9.84 -8.66
CA VAL A 101 -2.91 10.36 -9.60
C VAL A 101 -2.40 9.23 -10.51
N LYS A 102 -2.31 9.51 -11.82
CA LYS A 102 -1.86 8.54 -12.81
C LYS A 102 -0.48 7.97 -12.48
N ASP A 103 -0.32 6.66 -12.66
CA ASP A 103 0.95 5.94 -12.43
C ASP A 103 1.51 6.07 -11.00
N SER A 104 0.66 6.49 -10.05
CA SER A 104 1.05 6.63 -8.65
C SER A 104 0.92 5.31 -7.93
N ILE A 105 1.93 5.04 -7.11
CA ILE A 105 2.08 3.84 -6.31
C ILE A 105 2.07 4.29 -4.86
N VAL A 106 1.35 3.59 -4.00
CA VAL A 106 1.47 3.77 -2.55
C VAL A 106 1.66 2.41 -1.92
N TRP A 107 2.72 2.26 -1.13
CA TRP A 107 2.85 1.11 -0.25
C TRP A 107 2.57 1.56 1.19
N VAL A 108 1.93 0.68 1.93
CA VAL A 108 1.59 0.89 3.33
C VAL A 108 2.02 -0.34 4.10
N ASP A 109 2.72 -0.08 5.19
CA ASP A 109 3.13 -1.05 6.17
C ASP A 109 2.24 -0.89 7.40
N TRP A 110 1.32 -1.84 7.58
CA TRP A 110 0.31 -1.76 8.63
C TRP A 110 0.87 -2.05 10.03
N GLU A 111 1.99 -2.76 10.13
CA GLU A 111 2.59 -3.06 11.42
C GLU A 111 3.51 -1.94 11.90
N LYS A 112 4.39 -1.43 11.02
CA LYS A 112 5.32 -0.36 11.38
C LYS A 112 4.73 1.04 11.27
N LYS A 113 3.47 1.18 10.81
CA LYS A 113 2.85 2.48 10.55
C LYS A 113 3.71 3.32 9.61
N LEU A 114 4.22 2.70 8.55
CA LEU A 114 5.06 3.36 7.55
C LEU A 114 4.35 3.36 6.22
N MET A 115 4.56 4.40 5.43
CA MET A 115 4.05 4.43 4.07
C MET A 115 4.97 5.21 3.16
N GLY A 116 4.84 4.98 1.87
CA GLY A 116 5.62 5.70 0.88
C GLY A 116 5.04 5.58 -0.52
N ASN A 117 5.39 6.53 -1.36
CA ASN A 117 5.02 6.55 -2.77
C ASN A 117 6.12 6.01 -3.70
N ASN A 118 7.23 5.51 -3.13
CA ASN A 118 8.40 5.09 -3.90
C ASN A 118 8.86 3.69 -3.48
N LEU A 119 8.90 2.78 -4.44
CA LEU A 119 9.39 1.41 -4.27
C LEU A 119 10.87 1.37 -3.87
N LYS A 120 11.69 2.36 -4.26
CA LYS A 120 13.11 2.41 -3.86
C LYS A 120 13.27 2.54 -2.34
N LYS A 121 12.45 3.38 -1.70
CA LYS A 121 12.47 3.54 -0.24
C LYS A 121 12.08 2.24 0.45
N LEU A 122 11.06 1.54 -0.07
CA LEU A 122 10.65 0.24 0.45
C LEU A 122 11.77 -0.80 0.35
N ILE A 123 12.41 -0.88 -0.81
CA ILE A 123 13.56 -1.78 -1.03
C ILE A 123 14.68 -1.48 -0.03
N SER A 124 15.09 -0.22 0.12
CA SER A 124 16.13 0.15 1.08
C SER A 124 15.76 -0.15 2.53
N LEU A 125 14.47 -0.03 2.90
CA LEU A 125 13.99 -0.42 4.22
C LEU A 125 14.09 -1.94 4.43
N LEU A 126 13.68 -2.73 3.44
CA LEU A 126 13.75 -4.20 3.50
C LEU A 126 15.20 -4.71 3.50
N GLU A 127 16.12 -4.01 2.83
CA GLU A 127 17.56 -4.33 2.86
C GLU A 127 18.20 -4.04 4.22
N GLN A 128 17.67 -3.06 4.97
CA GLN A 128 18.15 -2.71 6.31
C GLN A 128 17.65 -3.67 7.40
N GLU A 129 16.58 -4.43 7.17
CA GLU A 129 16.02 -5.40 8.12
C GLU A 129 16.72 -6.77 8.12
N LYS A 130 18.01 -6.77 7.81
CA LYS A 130 18.87 -7.96 7.75
C LYS A 130 19.17 -8.55 9.13
#